data_AF-A0A357WVB1-F1
#
_entry.id   AF-A0A357WVB1-F1
#
_cell.length_a   1.000
_cell.length_b   1.000
_cell.length_c   1.000
_cell.angle_alpha   90.00
_cell.angle_beta   90.00
_cell.angle_gamma   90.00
#
_symmetry.space_group_name_H-M   'P 1'
#
loop_
_entity.id
_entity.type
_entity.pdbx_description
1 polymer ?
#
loop_
_entity_poly.entity_id
_entity_poly.type
_entity_poly.pdbx_seq_one_letter_code
_entity_poly.pdbx_strand_id
1 'polypeptide(L)' 'TACYVKGSGDIFDRISERLGIGADECTQDGKFSLTACRCIGACGLAPVITVNDDVYGRLTVDDIDGILEKYND' A
#
# COMPACT_ATOMS: atom_id res chain seq x y z
N THR A 1 5.63 -9.55 -11.89
CA THR A 1 4.17 -9.26 -11.82
C THR A 1 3.93 -7.79 -12.12
N ALA A 2 2.86 -7.41 -12.83
CA ALA A 2 2.64 -6.05 -13.34
C ALA A 2 2.87 -4.93 -12.30
N CYS A 3 2.48 -5.13 -11.04
CA CYS A 3 2.73 -4.19 -9.94
C CYS A 3 4.22 -4.00 -9.64
N TYR A 4 5.00 -5.09 -9.62
CA TYR A 4 6.43 -5.05 -9.34
C TYR A 4 7.20 -4.28 -10.44
N VAL A 5 6.83 -4.46 -11.71
CA VAL A 5 7.46 -3.74 -12.84
C VAL A 5 7.07 -2.26 -12.86
N LYS A 6 5.91 -1.93 -12.28
CA LYS A 6 5.40 -0.56 -12.12
C LYS A 6 5.96 0.18 -10.90
N GLY A 7 6.85 -0.43 -10.12
CA GLY A 7 7.44 0.20 -8.93
C GLY A 7 6.65 0.01 -7.64
N SER A 8 5.86 -1.07 -7.51
CA SER A 8 5.17 -1.35 -6.24
C SER A 8 6.10 -1.56 -5.05
N GLY A 9 7.38 -1.89 -5.29
CA GLY A 9 8.39 -1.99 -4.24
C GLY A 9 8.72 -0.65 -3.59
N ASP A 10 8.79 0.43 -4.38
CA ASP A 10 9.08 1.78 -3.90
C ASP A 10 7.93 2.31 -3.03
N ILE A 11 6.69 2.04 -3.46
CA ILE A 11 5.49 2.31 -2.68
C ILE A 11 5.51 1.53 -1.36
N PHE A 12 5.87 0.25 -1.40
CA PHE A 12 5.95 -0.59 -0.21
C PHE A 12 7.00 -0.08 0.78
N ASP A 13 8.18 0.29 0.29
CA ASP A 13 9.27 0.86 1.09
C ASP A 13 8.84 2.16 1.76
N ARG A 14 8.19 3.06 1.01
CA ARG A 14 7.66 4.31 1.56
C ARG A 14 6.64 4.09 2.67
N ILE A 15 5.69 3.16 2.48
CA ILE A 15 4.70 2.81 3.50
C ILE A 15 5.41 2.23 4.74
N SER A 16 6.39 1.35 4.52
CA SER A 16 7.17 0.74 5.60
C SER A 16 7.96 1.79 6.39
N GLU A 17 8.61 2.75 5.73
CA GLU A 17 9.29 3.87 6.40
C GLU A 17 8.34 4.78 7.16
N ARG A 18 7.16 5.09 6.60
CA ARG A 18 6.16 5.98 7.21
C ARG A 18 5.52 5.37 8.45
N LEU A 19 5.10 4.11 8.36
CA LEU A 19 4.45 3.39 9.46
C LEU A 19 5.45 2.73 10.42
N GLY A 20 6.71 2.58 9.99
CA GLY A 20 7.76 1.90 10.75
C GLY A 20 7.52 0.40 10.92
N ILE A 21 6.75 -0.23 10.04
CA ILE A 21 6.39 -1.66 10.09
C ILE A 21 6.85 -2.42 8.85
N GLY A 22 7.13 -3.71 9.00
CA GLY A 22 7.49 -4.60 7.91
C GLY A 22 6.30 -5.25 7.20
N ALA A 23 6.63 -6.12 6.24
CA ALA A 23 5.64 -6.97 5.58
C ALA A 23 5.05 -7.97 6.57
N ASP A 24 3.73 -8.06 6.59
CA ASP A 24 2.93 -8.90 7.48
C ASP A 24 2.91 -8.43 8.96
N GLU A 25 3.24 -7.16 9.21
CA GLU A 25 3.17 -6.56 10.54
C GLU A 25 2.00 -5.58 10.69
N CYS A 26 1.61 -5.34 11.93
CA CYS A 26 0.61 -4.36 12.31
C CYS A 26 1.28 -3.18 13.02
N THR A 27 0.83 -1.97 12.72
CA THR A 27 1.29 -0.75 13.40
C THR A 27 0.92 -0.83 14.87
N GLN A 28 1.79 -0.30 15.73
CA GLN A 28 1.56 -0.24 17.18
C GLN A 28 0.26 0.50 17.57
N ASP A 29 -0.24 1.34 16.67
CA ASP A 29 -1.50 2.08 16.79
C ASP A 29 -2.75 1.21 16.52
N GLY A 30 -2.57 0.00 15.98
CA GLY A 30 -3.67 -0.92 15.65
C GLY A 30 -4.56 -0.48 14.47
N LYS A 31 -4.23 0.65 13.82
CA LYS A 31 -5.00 1.21 12.70
C LYS A 31 -4.63 0.63 11.33
N PHE A 32 -3.37 0.25 11.13
CA PHE A 32 -2.86 -0.20 9.82
C PHE A 32 -2.11 -1.53 9.91
N SER A 33 -2.50 -2.46 9.05
CA SER A 33 -1.84 -3.75 8.84
C SER A 33 -1.24 -3.80 7.44
N LEU A 34 0.07 -4.04 7.33
CA LEU A 34 0.75 -4.08 6.05
C LEU A 34 0.91 -5.53 5.61
N THR A 35 0.09 -6.00 4.68
CA THR A 35 0.19 -7.37 4.16
C THR A 35 0.70 -7.38 2.71
N ALA A 36 1.72 -8.18 2.44
CA ALA A 36 2.26 -8.35 1.10
C ALA A 36 1.34 -9.24 0.24
N CYS A 37 0.36 -8.64 -0.42
CA CYS A 37 -0.51 -9.38 -1.35
C CYS A 37 0.13 -9.49 -2.75
N ARG A 38 0.22 -10.72 -3.26
CA ARG A 38 0.95 -11.03 -4.51
C ARG A 38 0.17 -10.66 -5.77
N CYS A 39 -1.16 -10.79 -5.75
CA CYS A 39 -2.03 -10.47 -6.89
C CYS A 39 -3.47 -10.23 -6.42
N ILE A 40 -4.02 -9.08 -6.84
CA ILE A 40 -5.43 -8.71 -6.62
C ILE A 40 -6.25 -8.87 -7.91
N GLY A 41 -5.62 -9.30 -9.01
CA GLY A 41 -6.26 -9.42 -10.32
C GLY A 41 -6.45 -8.07 -11.05
N ALA A 42 -6.11 -6.95 -10.41
CA ALA A 42 -6.17 -5.61 -10.99
C ALA A 42 -4.90 -5.22 -11.78
N CYS A 43 -4.35 -6.14 -12.58
CA CYS A 43 -3.09 -5.93 -13.32
C CYS A 43 -3.14 -4.72 -14.27
N GLY A 44 -4.33 -4.36 -14.79
CA GLY A 44 -4.53 -3.19 -15.66
C GLY A 44 -4.42 -1.84 -14.94
N LEU A 45 -4.50 -1.84 -13.61
CA LEU A 45 -4.46 -0.64 -12.76
C LEU A 45 -3.17 -0.58 -11.92
N ALA A 46 -2.17 -1.40 -12.24
CA ALA A 46 -0.90 -1.39 -11.52
C ALA A 46 -0.22 -0.01 -11.55
N PRO A 47 0.37 0.46 -10.41
CA PRO A 47 0.38 -0.18 -9.08
C PRO A 47 -0.97 -0.04 -8.35
N VAL A 48 -1.34 -1.08 -7.60
CA VAL A 48 -2.62 -1.19 -6.87
C VAL A 48 -2.34 -1.47 -5.39
N ILE A 49 -3.04 -0.79 -4.50
CA ILE A 49 -3.10 -1.08 -3.07
C ILE A 49 -4.57 -1.29 -2.69
N THR A 50 -4.81 -2.15 -1.72
CA THR A 50 -6.14 -2.30 -1.13
C THR A 50 -6.06 -1.93 0.33
N VAL A 51 -6.91 -1.00 0.74
CA VAL A 51 -7.01 -0.56 2.13
C VAL A 51 -8.41 -0.95 2.61
N ASN A 52 -8.48 -1.90 3.54
CA ASN A 52 -9.73 -2.57 3.93
C ASN A 52 -10.45 -3.18 2.70
N ASP A 53 -11.51 -2.54 2.21
CA ASP A 53 -12.32 -2.99 1.06
C ASP A 53 -12.11 -2.11 -0.19
N ASP A 54 -11.46 -0.96 -0.04
CA ASP A 54 -11.23 -0.01 -1.14
C ASP A 54 -9.99 -0.39 -1.94
N VAL A 55 -10.18 -0.59 -3.25
CA VAL A 55 -9.11 -0.86 -4.20
C VAL A 55 -8.68 0.44 -4.87
N TYR A 56 -7.48 0.90 -4.54
CA TYR A 56 -6.88 2.04 -5.18
C TYR A 56 -5.93 1.57 -6.28
N GLY A 57 -6.08 2.11 -7.48
CA GLY A 57 -5.24 1.79 -8.64
C GLY A 57 -4.55 3.03 -9.19
N ARG A 58 -3.48 2.83 -9.97
CA ARG A 58 -2.64 3.90 -10.56
C ARG A 58 -2.07 4.86 -9.51
N LEU A 59 -1.71 4.32 -8.36
CA LEU A 59 -1.15 5.14 -7.28
C LEU A 59 0.26 5.58 -7.61
N THR A 60 0.65 6.68 -6.97
CA THR A 60 2.03 7.13 -6.91
C THR A 60 2.47 7.17 -5.46
N VAL A 61 3.78 7.25 -5.24
CA VAL A 61 4.40 7.27 -3.90
C VAL A 61 3.90 8.46 -3.05
N ASP A 62 3.48 9.54 -3.70
CA ASP A 62 2.94 10.76 -3.07
C ASP A 62 1.49 10.59 -2.60
N ASP A 63 0.68 9.86 -3.37
CA ASP A 63 -0.74 9.59 -3.06
C ASP A 63 -0.91 8.76 -1.78
N ILE A 64 0.11 7.96 -1.43
CA ILE A 64 0.15 7.12 -0.23
C ILE A 64 -0.02 7.94 1.04
N ASP A 65 0.66 9.09 1.14
CA ASP A 65 0.59 9.97 2.33
C ASP A 65 -0.85 10.46 2.51
N GLY A 66 -1.49 10.94 1.44
CA GLY A 66 -2.86 11.43 1.48
C GLY A 66 -3.89 10.34 1.80
N ILE A 67 -3.66 9.10 1.35
CA ILE A 67 -4.51 7.97 1.70
C ILE A 67 -4.34 7.61 3.18
N LEU A 68 -3.10 7.52 3.68
CA LEU A 68 -2.82 7.25 5.08
C LEU A 68 -3.44 8.31 6.00
N GLU A 69 -3.35 9.60 5.65
CA GLU A 69 -3.98 10.69 6.39
C GLU A 69 -5.51 10.57 6.44
N LYS A 70 -6.15 10.17 5.33
CA LYS A 70 -7.60 9.95 5.28
C LYS A 70 -8.09 8.87 6.24
N TYR A 71 -7.26 7.87 6.52
CA TYR A 71 -7.61 6.77 7.43
C TYR A 71 -7.10 6.99 8.86
N ASN A 72 -6.40 8.10 9.13
CA ASN A 72 -5.90 8.41 10.46
C ASN A 72 -6.88 9.26 11.31
N ASP A 73 -8.00 9.69 10.75
CA ASP A 73 -9.11 10.40 11.43
C ASP A 73 -10.05 9.45 12.19
#